data_AF-A0AAV7XB13-F1
#
_entry.id   AF-A0AAV7XB13-F1
#
_cell.length_a   1.000
_cell.length_b   1.000
_cell.length_c   1.000
_cell.angle_alpha   90.00
_cell.angle_beta   90.00
_cell.angle_gamma   90.00
#
_symmetry.space_group_name_H-M   'P 1'
#
loop_
_entity.id
_entity.type
_entity.pdbx_description
1 polymer ?
#
loop_
_entity_poly.entity_id
_entity_poly.type
_entity_poly.pdbx_seq_one_letter_code
_entity_poly.pdbx_strand_id
1 'polypeptide(L)' 'MAVGEVFNTGPEPCSTYTCHEPNSVYALTCAFWTAGEGCEIVAGNQSSVYPGCCPTESCSDNLINVDEKEKYSL' A
#
# COMPACT_ATOMS: atom_id res chain seq x y z
N MET A 1 -16.26 12.35 16.64
CA MET A 1 -14.85 12.02 16.46
C MET A 1 -14.07 12.49 17.68
N ALA A 2 -13.53 11.55 18.44
CA ALA A 2 -12.58 11.82 19.52
C ALA A 2 -11.16 11.92 18.97
N VAL A 3 -10.28 12.67 19.63
CA VAL A 3 -8.85 12.66 19.30
C VAL A 3 -8.31 11.24 19.48
N GLY A 4 -7.53 10.76 18.52
CA GLY A 4 -7.03 9.39 18.42
C GLY A 4 -7.97 8.40 17.73
N GLU A 5 -9.20 8.81 17.39
CA GLU A 5 -10.12 7.97 16.63
C GLU A 5 -9.61 7.77 15.19
N VAL A 6 -9.65 6.52 14.72
CA VAL A 6 -9.21 6.12 13.38
C VAL A 6 -10.40 5.59 12.59
N PHE A 7 -10.52 6.00 11.33
CA PHE A 7 -11.51 5.46 10.40
C PHE A 7 -10.92 5.25 9.00
N ASN A 8 -11.33 4.16 8.35
CA ASN A 8 -10.84 3.76 7.03
C ASN A 8 -11.94 3.94 5.97
N THR A 9 -11.55 4.35 4.77
CA THR A 9 -12.44 4.55 3.63
C THR A 9 -11.95 3.74 2.42
N GLY A 10 -12.83 3.46 1.46
CA GLY A 10 -12.50 2.83 0.19
C GLY A 10 -13.73 2.58 -0.68
N PRO A 11 -13.57 2.39 -2.01
CA PRO A 11 -12.33 2.51 -2.77
C PRO A 11 -11.99 3.95 -3.18
N GLU A 12 -12.95 4.88 -3.13
CA GLU A 12 -12.74 6.30 -3.43
C GLU A 12 -13.42 7.18 -2.37
N PRO A 13 -12.66 7.84 -1.47
CA PRO A 13 -11.21 7.78 -1.29
C PRO A 13 -10.74 6.49 -0.61
N CYS A 14 -9.62 5.89 -1.04
CA CYS A 14 -8.95 4.79 -0.32
C CYS A 14 -7.92 5.37 0.66
N SER A 15 -8.30 5.55 1.93
CA SER A 15 -7.45 6.22 2.92
C SER A 15 -7.79 5.80 4.35
N THR A 16 -6.86 6.03 5.26
CA THR A 16 -7.13 6.02 6.71
C THR A 16 -7.00 7.42 7.25
N TYR A 17 -7.94 7.80 8.12
CA TYR A 17 -7.99 9.09 8.76
C TYR A 17 -7.82 8.92 10.26
N THR A 18 -6.98 9.76 10.85
CA THR A 18 -6.81 9.83 12.30
C THR A 18 -7.17 11.22 12.78
N CYS A 19 -8.09 11.32 13.74
CA CYS A 19 -8.41 12.59 14.39
C CYS A 19 -7.24 13.00 15.29
N HIS A 20 -6.54 14.08 14.96
CA HIS A 20 -5.35 14.51 15.69
C HIS A 20 -5.66 15.59 16.73
N GLU A 21 -6.53 16.54 16.38
CA GLU A 21 -6.98 17.62 17.25
C GLU A 21 -8.48 17.86 17.01
N PRO A 22 -9.18 18.60 17.89
CA PRO A 22 -10.54 19.03 17.61
C PRO A 22 -10.61 19.75 16.25
N ASN A 23 -11.37 19.17 15.32
CA ASN A 23 -11.52 19.64 13.93
C ASN A 23 -10.29 19.47 13.02
N SER A 24 -9.32 18.62 13.37
CA SER A 24 -8.16 18.30 12.52
C SER A 24 -8.03 16.79 12.33
N VAL A 25 -7.85 16.36 11.08
CA VAL A 25 -7.61 14.97 10.72
C VAL A 25 -6.34 14.84 9.90
N TYR A 26 -5.56 13.81 10.18
CA TYR A 26 -4.48 13.36 9.31
C TYR A 26 -5.00 12.27 8.38
N ALA A 27 -4.64 12.34 7.11
CA ALA A 27 -4.99 11.35 6.11
C ALA A 27 -3.74 10.63 5.63
N LEU A 28 -3.77 9.31 5.66
CA LEU A 28 -2.81 8.42 5.02
C LEU A 28 -3.48 7.78 3.81
N THR A 29 -2.92 8.03 2.64
CA THR A 29 -3.36 7.45 1.37
C THR A 29 -2.49 6.25 1.02
N CYS A 30 -2.92 5.46 0.04
CA CYS A 30 -2.02 4.49 -0.59
C CYS A 30 -0.75 5.20 -1.08
N ALA A 31 0.41 4.57 -0.91
CA ALA A 31 1.62 5.12 -1.47
C ALA A 31 1.58 5.09 -3.01
N PHE A 32 2.38 5.95 -3.63
CA PHE A 32 2.46 6.12 -5.06
C PHE A 32 3.87 5.76 -5.52
N TRP A 33 3.99 4.65 -6.23
CA TRP A 33 5.26 4.12 -6.73
C TRP A 33 5.07 3.51 -8.12
N THR A 34 6.16 3.36 -8.85
CA THR A 34 6.23 2.57 -10.07
C THR A 34 6.66 1.15 -9.73
N ALA A 35 6.18 0.15 -10.47
CA ALA A 35 6.66 -1.21 -10.30
C ALA A 35 8.17 -1.30 -10.57
N GLY A 36 8.86 -2.10 -9.75
CA GLY A 36 10.24 -2.53 -10.00
C GLY A 36 10.36 -3.39 -11.26
N GLU A 37 11.61 -3.65 -11.68
CA GLU A 37 11.87 -4.53 -12.82
C GLU A 37 11.36 -5.95 -12.54
N GLY A 38 10.57 -6.49 -13.47
CA GLY A 38 9.95 -7.80 -13.32
C GLY A 38 8.77 -7.87 -12.34
N CYS A 39 8.32 -6.72 -11.86
CA CYS A 39 7.14 -6.58 -11.02
C CYS A 39 6.02 -5.86 -11.78
N GLU A 40 4.78 -6.11 -11.34
CA GLU A 40 3.60 -5.41 -11.82
C GLU A 40 2.82 -4.79 -10.65
N ILE A 41 2.13 -3.68 -10.92
CA ILE A 41 1.20 -3.12 -9.95
C ILE A 41 -0.15 -3.81 -10.11
N VAL A 42 -0.56 -4.51 -9.05
CA VAL A 42 -1.86 -5.18 -8.96
C VAL A 42 -2.84 -4.23 -8.27
N ALA A 43 -4.01 -4.04 -8.87
CA ALA A 43 -5.05 -3.21 -8.28
C ALA A 43 -5.55 -3.80 -6.95
N GLY A 44 -5.79 -2.92 -5.97
CA GLY A 44 -6.39 -3.30 -4.69
C GLY A 44 -7.84 -3.77 -4.83
N ASN A 45 -8.38 -4.36 -3.77
CA ASN A 45 -9.76 -4.81 -3.75
C ASN A 45 -10.72 -3.62 -3.68
N GLN A 46 -11.45 -3.36 -4.76
CA GLN A 46 -12.40 -2.25 -4.87
C GLN A 46 -13.63 -2.36 -3.96
N SER A 47 -13.84 -3.49 -3.28
CA SER A 47 -14.87 -3.67 -2.24
C SER A 47 -14.34 -3.57 -0.82
N SER A 48 -13.04 -3.31 -0.64
CA SER A 48 -12.40 -3.17 0.67
C SER A 48 -12.17 -1.71 1.05
N VAL A 49 -12.07 -1.44 2.35
CA VAL A 49 -11.56 -0.17 2.88
C VAL A 49 -10.03 -0.21 2.98
N TYR A 50 -9.39 0.93 3.22
CA TYR A 50 -7.95 1.01 3.47
C TYR A 50 -7.51 0.03 4.58
N PRO A 51 -6.37 -0.67 4.42
CA PRO A 51 -5.45 -0.65 3.27
C PRO A 51 -5.83 -1.62 2.14
N GLY A 52 -6.94 -2.37 2.24
CA GLY A 52 -7.32 -3.41 1.27
C GLY A 52 -7.69 -2.90 -0.12
N CYS A 53 -8.10 -1.64 -0.25
CA CYS A 53 -8.29 -0.99 -1.56
C CYS A 53 -7.00 -0.43 -2.17
N CYS A 54 -5.86 -0.52 -1.48
CA CYS A 54 -4.59 -0.04 -2.03
C CYS A 54 -4.01 -1.01 -3.05
N PRO A 55 -3.37 -0.50 -4.11
CA PRO A 55 -2.60 -1.34 -5.02
C PRO A 55 -1.42 -1.98 -4.29
N THR A 56 -1.02 -3.16 -4.75
CA THR A 56 0.16 -3.87 -4.27
C THR A 56 1.09 -4.16 -5.43
N GLU A 57 2.38 -4.31 -5.14
CA GLU A 57 3.33 -4.83 -6.11
C GLU A 57 3.33 -6.36 -6.07
N SER A 58 3.34 -6.98 -7.25
CA SER A 58 3.51 -8.42 -7.41
C SER A 58 4.71 -8.67 -8.31
N CYS A 59 5.74 -9.32 -7.79
CA CYS A 59 6.93 -9.68 -8.54
C CYS A 59 6.87 -11.18 -8.85
N SER A 60 7.02 -11.55 -10.12
CA SER A 60 7.17 -12.95 -10.47
C SER A 60 8.56 -13.42 -10.05
N ASP A 61 8.65 -14.41 -9.14
CA ASP A 61 9.91 -15.08 -8.74
C ASP A 61 10.71 -15.66 -9.93
N ASN A 62 10.14 -15.69 -11.13
CA ASN A 62 10.73 -16.27 -12.33
C ASN A 62 11.44 -15.27 -13.26
N LEU A 63 11.50 -13.97 -12.93
CA LEU A 63 12.40 -13.03 -13.62
C LEU A 63 13.74 -12.84 -12.89
N ILE A 64 13.87 -13.39 -11.68
CA ILE A 64 15.14 -13.52 -10.94
C ILE A 64 15.87 -14.82 -11.31
N ASN A 65 16.20 -14.98 -12.59
CA ASN A 65 17.33 -15.81 -13.03
C ASN A 65 17.92 -15.04 -14.22
N VAL A 66 19.07 -14.38 -14.18
CA VAL A 66 20.41 -14.91 -13.87
C VAL A 66 21.32 -13.71 -13.53
N ASP A 67 21.65 -13.45 -12.25
CA ASP A 67 22.99 -12.97 -11.84
C ASP A 67 23.18 -12.83 -10.30
N GLU A 68 22.12 -12.64 -9.50
CA GLU A 68 22.32 -12.25 -8.08
C GLU A 68 22.13 -13.36 -7.02
N LYS A 69 21.97 -14.63 -7.40
CA LYS A 69 21.82 -15.74 -6.42
C LYS A 69 23.12 -16.19 -5.74
N GLU A 70 24.29 -15.60 -6.02
CA GLU A 70 25.57 -16.01 -5.42
C GLU A 70 26.23 -15.02 -4.44
N LYS A 71 25.51 -14.02 -3.89
CA LYS A 71 26.17 -13.05 -2.98
C LYS A 71 25.77 -13.07 -1.50
N TYR A 72 24.92 -14.00 -1.07
CA TYR A 72 24.53 -14.12 0.35
C TYR A 72 24.52 -15.57 0.88
N SER A 73 25.49 -16.38 0.44
CA SER A 73 25.98 -17.53 1.22
C SER A 73 27.38 -17.23 1.72
N LEU A 74 27.48 -16.48 2.81
CA LEU A 74 28.63 -16.45 3.71
C LEU A 74 28.12 -16.47 5.15
#